data_AF-A0AAU1LG98-F1
#
_entry.id   AF-A0AAU1LG98-F1
#
_cell.length_a   1.000
_cell.length_b   1.000
_cell.length_c   1.000
_cell.angle_alpha   90.00
_cell.angle_beta   90.00
_cell.angle_gamma   90.00
#
_symmetry.space_group_name_H-M   'P 1'
#
loop_
_entity.id
_entity.type
_entity.pdbx_description
1 polymer ?
#
loop_
_entity_poly.entity_id
_entity_poly.type
_entity_poly.pdbx_seq_one_letter_code
_entity_poly.pdbx_strand_id
1 'polypeptide(L)'
;MRGDTPYGSSADDAAAPRGVPLDPRSTMTPILFVYAKGGPPLEYTVPRLAAHAEVHVLALAPLPRTTESVWLPGCASVTTAPPGEGVELVDLICSHARRVGAEAVLTLSEYAVVAVAHASLRLALRGAGERVAGARDKRLMRRIWRDAGVPVPGFAEVHAPEDITAAFETLRPPLLLKAAWSAGSTAHLTVWNEQQAEAAWKTGRSVMEASSALGYAELHAADEGVSDFLLEEIVTGEASDWFDGDGWGDYVSVEGIVADGRYHPLCITGRMPTIAPFTERASLAPAALPNALQHRIEEVSRAAVDALGLDTCATHTEIKLGADGAMWLIETAARFGGVMTTRQVETVFGLDMIGMLVRQLLGREVAYPERMLTEGEGAAGSLVVLAVDPEGRPWTELPAWDFEAVDWPALVAPGSRVELVRECSLAPGSPVPPYEEAGGANSMAALCYLTAASGPELLADCGRILAAMPNALTAPSVALTAAPTATESSALPADRSTPGSTA
;
A
#
# COMPACT_ATOMS: atom_id res chain seq x y z
N MET A 1 -13.21 15.62 81.72
CA MET A 1 -12.16 15.38 82.73
C MET A 1 -11.93 13.89 82.82
N ARG A 2 -10.66 13.45 82.71
CA ARG A 2 -10.02 12.20 83.23
C ARG A 2 -10.84 10.91 83.08
N GLY A 3 -10.51 9.93 82.23
CA GLY A 3 -9.19 9.33 82.01
C GLY A 3 -8.98 8.21 83.04
N ASP A 4 -9.10 6.94 82.60
CA ASP A 4 -8.34 5.78 83.10
C ASP A 4 -8.58 4.54 82.19
N THR A 5 -7.47 3.92 81.77
CA THR A 5 -7.32 2.61 81.08
C THR A 5 -6.86 1.55 82.13
N PRO A 6 -6.39 0.28 81.86
CA PRO A 6 -6.13 -0.44 80.60
C PRO A 6 -6.37 -2.00 80.60
N TYR A 7 -6.03 -2.63 79.45
CA TYR A 7 -5.50 -4.00 79.16
C TYR A 7 -6.39 -5.21 78.76
N GLY A 8 -6.07 -5.77 77.56
CA GLY A 8 -6.18 -7.21 77.24
C GLY A 8 -6.10 -7.59 75.74
N SER A 9 -4.98 -8.19 75.30
CA SER A 9 -4.61 -8.81 74.00
C SER A 9 -5.67 -9.73 73.34
N SER A 10 -5.72 -9.95 72.02
CA SER A 10 -4.74 -10.79 71.27
C SER A 10 -4.72 -10.57 69.76
N ALA A 11 -3.54 -10.74 69.19
CA ALA A 11 -3.25 -10.81 67.77
C ALA A 11 -3.57 -12.22 67.22
N ASP A 12 -4.10 -12.28 66.00
CA ASP A 12 -3.96 -13.44 65.10
C ASP A 12 -3.66 -12.91 63.70
N ASP A 13 -2.45 -13.21 63.25
CA ASP A 13 -1.87 -12.89 61.94
C ASP A 13 -2.41 -13.90 60.91
N ALA A 14 -3.40 -13.50 60.10
CA ALA A 14 -3.82 -14.26 58.93
C ALA A 14 -3.07 -13.75 57.70
N ALA A 15 -2.05 -14.53 57.30
CA ALA A 15 -1.27 -14.29 56.10
C ALA A 15 -2.16 -14.15 54.86
N ALA A 16 -2.06 -13.00 54.18
CA ALA A 16 -2.70 -12.76 52.89
C ALA A 16 -2.16 -13.75 51.83
N PRO A 17 -3.02 -14.29 50.95
CA PRO A 17 -2.57 -15.18 49.88
C PRO A 17 -1.66 -14.39 48.93
N ARG A 18 -0.44 -14.91 48.73
CA ARG A 18 0.50 -14.40 47.73
C ARG A 18 -0.19 -14.41 46.36
N GLY A 19 -0.34 -13.21 45.78
CA GLY A 19 -0.92 -13.03 44.46
C GLY A 19 -0.20 -13.92 43.44
N VAL A 20 -0.98 -14.67 42.68
CA VAL A 20 -0.53 -15.30 41.43
C VAL A 20 0.05 -14.19 40.55
N PRO A 21 1.26 -14.34 39.96
CA PRO A 21 1.75 -13.36 39.00
C PRO A 21 0.73 -13.26 37.87
N LEU A 22 0.10 -12.09 37.70
CA LEU A 22 -0.70 -11.80 36.53
C LEU A 22 0.24 -11.91 35.31
N ASP A 23 -0.16 -12.69 34.29
CA ASP A 23 0.50 -12.68 32.99
C ASP A 23 0.54 -11.21 32.52
N PRO A 24 1.70 -10.62 32.19
CA PRO A 24 1.77 -9.23 31.73
C PRO A 24 0.95 -8.96 30.47
N ARG A 25 0.47 -10.00 29.77
CA ARG A 25 -0.51 -9.88 28.68
C ARG A 25 -1.96 -9.66 29.16
N SER A 26 -2.27 -9.94 30.42
CA SER A 26 -3.58 -9.73 31.05
C SER A 26 -3.95 -8.25 31.27
N THR A 27 -3.08 -7.30 30.90
CA THR A 27 -3.29 -5.86 31.10
C THR A 27 -3.36 -5.05 29.81
N MET A 28 -3.21 -5.68 28.64
CA MET A 28 -3.26 -4.97 27.36
C MET A 28 -4.69 -4.89 26.83
N THR A 29 -5.06 -3.72 26.30
CA THR A 29 -6.37 -3.50 25.70
C THR A 29 -6.51 -4.30 24.40
N PRO A 30 -7.58 -5.09 24.23
CA PRO A 30 -7.82 -5.83 22.99
C PRO A 30 -8.09 -4.89 21.81
N ILE A 31 -7.47 -5.19 20.66
CA ILE A 31 -7.77 -4.56 19.37
C ILE A 31 -8.07 -5.61 18.33
N LEU A 32 -8.90 -5.25 17.35
CA LEU A 32 -9.16 -6.06 16.16
C LEU A 32 -8.40 -5.49 14.97
N PHE A 33 -7.36 -6.19 14.54
CA PHE A 33 -6.67 -5.92 13.28
C PHE A 33 -7.33 -6.72 12.15
N VAL A 34 -7.97 -6.01 11.21
CA VAL A 34 -8.58 -6.60 10.02
C VAL A 34 -7.54 -6.66 8.92
N TYR A 35 -7.07 -7.87 8.64
CA TYR A 35 -6.09 -8.14 7.59
C TYR A 35 -6.78 -8.45 6.26
N ALA A 36 -6.38 -7.73 5.22
CA ALA A 36 -6.65 -8.02 3.82
C ALA A 36 -5.36 -7.73 3.02
N LYS A 37 -5.32 -8.06 1.72
CA LYS A 37 -4.13 -7.80 0.90
C LYS A 37 -3.77 -6.30 0.87
N GLY A 38 -2.48 -6.00 0.75
CA GLY A 38 -1.96 -4.63 0.75
C GLY A 38 -1.60 -4.11 2.14
N GLY A 39 -1.00 -2.92 2.18
CA GLY A 39 -0.40 -2.37 3.40
C GLY A 39 1.02 -2.89 3.66
N PRO A 40 1.62 -2.52 4.81
CA PRO A 40 2.95 -2.99 5.20
C PRO A 40 2.92 -4.46 5.68
N PRO A 41 4.00 -5.23 5.44
CA PRO A 41 4.11 -6.65 5.81
C PRO A 41 3.75 -6.95 7.26
N LEU A 42 3.14 -8.11 7.53
CA LEU A 42 2.80 -8.54 8.89
C LEU A 42 4.02 -8.72 9.79
N GLU A 43 5.14 -9.20 9.23
CA GLU A 43 6.43 -9.33 9.93
C GLU A 43 6.93 -8.01 10.53
N TYR A 44 6.53 -6.89 9.94
CA TYR A 44 6.81 -5.56 10.45
C TYR A 44 5.66 -5.02 11.31
N THR A 45 4.42 -5.14 10.82
CA THR A 45 3.21 -4.55 11.40
C THR A 45 2.84 -5.13 12.76
N VAL A 46 2.71 -6.46 12.87
CA VAL A 46 2.16 -7.09 14.07
C VAL A 46 3.01 -6.83 15.32
N PRO A 47 4.36 -6.88 15.27
CA PRO A 47 5.18 -6.50 16.41
C PRO A 47 4.92 -5.07 16.92
N ARG A 48 4.68 -4.10 16.03
CA ARG A 48 4.32 -2.72 16.46
C ARG A 48 2.93 -2.68 17.08
N LEU A 49 1.95 -3.36 16.50
CA LEU A 49 0.61 -3.46 17.09
C LEU A 49 0.67 -4.08 18.51
N ALA A 50 1.39 -5.20 18.66
CA ALA A 50 1.53 -5.94 19.90
C ALA A 50 2.32 -5.21 20.98
N ALA A 51 3.14 -4.23 20.61
CA ALA A 51 3.82 -3.36 21.56
C ALA A 51 2.84 -2.43 22.32
N HIS A 52 1.65 -2.18 21.78
CA HIS A 52 0.69 -1.22 22.34
C HIS A 52 -0.66 -1.84 22.73
N ALA A 53 -0.98 -3.05 22.29
CA ALA A 53 -2.29 -3.68 22.48
C ALA A 53 -2.26 -5.22 22.38
N GLU A 54 -3.33 -5.86 22.86
CA GLU A 54 -3.57 -7.29 22.65
C GLU A 54 -4.19 -7.49 21.25
N VAL A 55 -3.44 -8.07 20.31
CA VAL A 55 -3.81 -8.08 18.89
C VAL A 55 -4.63 -9.32 18.53
N HIS A 56 -5.90 -9.11 18.16
CA HIS A 56 -6.72 -10.14 17.51
C HIS A 56 -6.78 -9.88 16.01
N VAL A 57 -6.42 -10.89 15.20
CA VAL A 57 -6.40 -10.77 13.74
C VAL A 57 -7.65 -11.42 13.15
N LEU A 58 -8.40 -10.65 12.36
CA LEU A 58 -9.40 -11.16 11.43
C LEU A 58 -8.82 -11.13 10.02
N ALA A 59 -8.49 -12.30 9.48
CA ALA A 59 -7.89 -12.45 8.17
C ALA A 59 -8.97 -12.70 7.10
N LEU A 60 -9.12 -11.73 6.19
CA LEU A 60 -10.02 -11.77 5.02
C LEU A 60 -9.29 -12.26 3.75
N ALA A 61 -7.98 -12.45 3.85
CA ALA A 61 -7.11 -12.94 2.77
C ALA A 61 -6.14 -14.01 3.32
N PRO A 62 -5.52 -14.83 2.46
CA PRO A 62 -4.47 -15.75 2.88
C PRO A 62 -3.35 -15.05 3.64
N LEU A 63 -3.00 -15.59 4.80
CA LEU A 63 -1.92 -15.07 5.65
C LEU A 63 -0.55 -15.52 5.13
N PRO A 64 0.48 -14.67 5.25
CA PRO A 64 1.83 -14.98 4.80
C PRO A 64 2.48 -16.03 5.71
N ARG A 65 2.81 -17.18 5.12
CA ARG A 65 3.46 -18.30 5.83
C ARG A 65 4.97 -18.13 5.99
N THR A 66 5.61 -17.40 5.09
CA THR A 66 7.08 -17.25 5.03
C THR A 66 7.66 -16.61 6.29
N THR A 67 6.88 -15.76 6.97
CA THR A 67 7.30 -15.05 8.18
C THR A 67 6.33 -15.22 9.35
N GLU A 68 5.57 -16.30 9.34
CA GLU A 68 4.64 -16.68 10.42
C GLU A 68 5.31 -16.72 11.79
N SER A 69 6.55 -17.21 11.87
CA SER A 69 7.32 -17.24 13.13
C SER A 69 7.64 -15.86 13.71
N VAL A 70 7.56 -14.79 12.90
CA VAL A 70 7.83 -13.40 13.30
C VAL A 70 6.56 -12.72 13.79
N TRP A 71 5.47 -12.80 13.02
CA TRP A 71 4.26 -12.05 13.31
C TRP A 71 3.29 -12.80 14.22
N LEU A 72 3.16 -14.13 14.10
CA LEU A 72 2.17 -14.91 14.87
C LEU A 72 2.35 -14.81 16.39
N PRO A 73 3.58 -14.77 16.96
CA PRO A 73 3.77 -14.59 18.40
C PRO A 73 3.19 -13.27 18.96
N GLY A 74 3.01 -12.25 18.12
CA GLY A 74 2.38 -10.98 18.51
C GLY A 74 0.85 -11.01 18.48
N CYS A 75 0.23 -12.11 18.01
CA CYS A 75 -1.22 -12.26 17.96
C CYS A 75 -1.75 -13.01 19.19
N ALA A 76 -2.77 -12.45 19.84
CA ALA A 76 -3.55 -13.14 20.87
C ALA A 76 -4.50 -14.19 20.26
N SER A 77 -5.07 -13.88 19.09
CA SER A 77 -5.81 -14.86 18.29
C SER A 77 -5.77 -14.51 16.82
N VAL A 78 -5.86 -15.52 15.96
CA VAL A 78 -6.05 -15.36 14.51
C VAL A 78 -7.32 -16.09 14.10
N THR A 79 -8.17 -15.43 13.32
CA THR A 79 -9.37 -16.04 12.75
C THR A 79 -9.43 -15.73 11.27
N THR A 80 -9.50 -16.77 10.45
CA THR A 80 -9.72 -16.65 9.01
C THR A 80 -11.21 -16.68 8.72
N ALA A 81 -11.66 -15.77 7.86
CA ALA A 81 -13.01 -15.77 7.30
C ALA A 81 -12.92 -15.62 5.78
N PRO A 82 -13.85 -16.21 5.00
CA PRO A 82 -13.95 -15.87 3.59
C PRO A 82 -14.21 -14.36 3.45
N PRO A 83 -13.65 -13.71 2.42
CA PRO A 83 -13.98 -12.31 2.15
C PRO A 83 -15.47 -12.23 1.81
N GLY A 84 -16.24 -11.56 2.66
CA GLY A 84 -17.53 -11.00 2.30
C GLY A 84 -17.35 -9.57 1.81
N GLU A 85 -18.43 -8.91 1.40
CA GLU A 85 -18.41 -7.52 0.98
C GLU A 85 -19.56 -6.71 1.60
N GLY A 86 -19.44 -5.39 1.56
CA GLY A 86 -20.52 -4.47 1.94
C GLY A 86 -21.00 -4.68 3.38
N VAL A 87 -22.32 -4.71 3.57
CA VAL A 87 -22.95 -4.78 4.91
C VAL A 87 -22.59 -6.05 5.66
N GLU A 88 -22.54 -7.20 4.98
CA GLU A 88 -22.19 -8.50 5.58
C GLU A 88 -20.77 -8.50 6.14
N LEU A 89 -19.82 -7.89 5.43
CA LEU A 89 -18.46 -7.75 5.93
C LEU A 89 -18.41 -6.84 7.16
N VAL A 90 -19.15 -5.73 7.16
CA VAL A 90 -19.20 -4.84 8.33
C VAL A 90 -19.80 -5.57 9.54
N ASP A 91 -20.83 -6.39 9.35
CA ASP A 91 -21.43 -7.20 10.42
C ASP A 91 -20.48 -8.28 10.94
N LEU A 92 -19.71 -8.92 10.05
CA LEU A 92 -18.65 -9.85 10.43
C LEU A 92 -17.59 -9.16 11.30
N ILE A 93 -17.09 -7.99 10.89
CA ILE A 93 -16.11 -7.22 11.65
C ILE A 93 -16.68 -6.83 13.02
N CYS A 94 -17.92 -6.32 13.07
CA CYS A 94 -18.59 -5.94 14.32
C CYS A 94 -18.78 -7.12 15.28
N SER A 95 -19.24 -8.26 14.76
CA SER A 95 -19.43 -9.49 15.52
C SER A 95 -18.11 -9.95 16.13
N HIS A 96 -17.04 -9.92 15.34
CA HIS A 96 -15.72 -10.33 15.78
C HIS A 96 -15.15 -9.38 16.84
N ALA A 97 -15.26 -8.07 16.63
CA ALA A 97 -14.80 -7.05 17.57
C ALA A 97 -15.48 -7.22 18.94
N ARG A 98 -16.80 -7.43 18.96
CA ARG A 98 -17.55 -7.70 20.20
C ARG A 98 -17.11 -8.99 20.88
N ARG A 99 -16.87 -10.05 20.11
CA ARG A 99 -16.45 -11.36 20.63
C ARG A 99 -15.10 -11.30 21.34
N VAL A 100 -14.16 -10.49 20.86
CA VAL A 100 -12.83 -10.32 21.47
C VAL A 100 -12.77 -9.14 22.44
N GLY A 101 -13.85 -8.38 22.60
CA GLY A 101 -13.87 -7.19 23.44
C GLY A 101 -12.96 -6.06 22.92
N ALA A 102 -12.83 -5.91 21.60
CA ALA A 102 -11.94 -4.92 21.00
C ALA A 102 -12.38 -3.48 21.33
N GLU A 103 -11.44 -2.66 21.81
CA GLU A 103 -11.63 -1.21 22.02
C GLU A 103 -11.14 -0.36 20.83
N ALA A 104 -10.49 -0.99 19.84
CA ALA A 104 -10.21 -0.39 18.55
C ALA A 104 -10.30 -1.43 17.43
N VAL A 105 -10.73 -0.98 16.25
CA VAL A 105 -10.71 -1.77 15.01
C VAL A 105 -9.89 -0.99 13.99
N LEU A 106 -8.94 -1.65 13.34
CA LEU A 106 -8.10 -1.03 12.33
C LEU A 106 -7.74 -1.99 11.20
N THR A 107 -7.39 -1.41 10.05
CA THR A 107 -6.74 -2.10 8.95
C THR A 107 -5.65 -1.20 8.37
N LEU A 108 -4.65 -1.80 7.75
CA LEU A 108 -3.68 -1.10 6.93
C LEU A 108 -3.83 -1.44 5.43
N SER A 109 -4.86 -2.21 5.08
CA SER A 109 -5.22 -2.54 3.71
C SER A 109 -6.14 -1.47 3.12
N GLU A 110 -5.83 -1.04 1.89
CA GLU A 110 -6.68 -0.18 1.08
C GLU A 110 -8.10 -0.74 0.95
N TYR A 111 -8.22 -2.04 0.67
CA TYR A 111 -9.48 -2.69 0.30
C TYR A 111 -10.44 -2.91 1.47
N ALA A 112 -9.95 -2.82 2.71
CA ALA A 112 -10.77 -3.01 3.91
C ALA A 112 -11.11 -1.69 4.61
N VAL A 113 -10.55 -0.55 4.18
CA VAL A 113 -10.60 0.71 4.92
C VAL A 113 -12.03 1.22 5.12
N VAL A 114 -12.87 1.12 4.09
CA VAL A 114 -14.28 1.55 4.15
C VAL A 114 -15.09 0.66 5.08
N ALA A 115 -14.91 -0.66 4.99
CA ALA A 115 -15.61 -1.62 5.85
C ALA A 115 -15.22 -1.46 7.31
N VAL A 116 -13.94 -1.23 7.60
CA VAL A 116 -13.44 -0.96 8.96
C VAL A 116 -13.97 0.35 9.50
N ALA A 117 -13.98 1.42 8.71
CA ALA A 117 -14.53 2.70 9.15
C ALA A 117 -16.04 2.59 9.49
N HIS A 118 -16.82 1.90 8.66
CA HIS A 118 -18.23 1.63 8.94
C HIS A 118 -18.42 0.74 10.18
N ALA A 119 -17.54 -0.24 10.40
CA ALA A 119 -17.58 -1.07 11.61
C ALA A 119 -17.28 -0.24 12.86
N SER A 120 -16.26 0.62 12.83
CA SER A 120 -15.94 1.53 13.93
C SER A 120 -17.12 2.44 14.26
N LEU A 121 -17.80 3.01 13.26
CA LEU A 121 -19.02 3.80 13.46
C LEU A 121 -20.13 3.00 14.14
N ARG A 122 -20.43 1.77 13.67
CA ARG A 122 -21.47 0.90 14.29
C ARG A 122 -21.13 0.48 15.72
N LEU A 123 -19.84 0.42 16.06
CA LEU A 123 -19.35 0.06 17.38
C LEU A 123 -19.14 1.29 18.28
N ALA A 124 -19.39 2.51 17.78
CA ALA A 124 -19.06 3.77 18.45
C ALA A 124 -17.58 3.86 18.89
N LEU A 125 -16.68 3.36 18.04
CA LEU A 125 -15.22 3.43 18.19
C LEU A 125 -14.63 4.50 17.27
N ARG A 126 -13.43 4.97 17.59
CA ARG A 126 -12.66 5.83 16.69
C ARG A 126 -12.35 5.11 15.38
N GLY A 127 -12.34 5.86 14.28
CA GLY A 127 -12.03 5.36 12.94
C GLY A 127 -12.06 6.50 11.93
N ALA A 128 -11.91 6.18 10.63
CA ALA A 128 -11.79 7.20 9.58
C ALA A 128 -13.03 8.11 9.40
N GLY A 129 -14.17 7.75 10.00
CA GLY A 129 -15.41 8.53 9.96
C GLY A 129 -16.30 8.20 8.77
N GLU A 130 -17.46 8.85 8.70
CA GLU A 130 -18.50 8.61 7.69
C GLU A 130 -18.07 9.00 6.26
N ARG A 131 -17.07 9.88 6.13
CA ARG A 131 -16.58 10.41 4.86
C ARG A 131 -15.42 9.61 4.26
N VAL A 132 -15.11 8.44 4.80
CA VAL A 132 -14.00 7.58 4.35
C VAL A 132 -14.02 7.29 2.85
N ALA A 133 -15.20 7.22 2.22
CA ALA A 133 -15.33 7.01 0.77
C ALA A 133 -14.64 8.11 -0.04
N GLY A 134 -14.52 9.34 0.47
CA GLY A 134 -13.77 10.41 -0.17
C GLY A 134 -12.26 10.16 -0.25
N ALA A 135 -11.73 9.26 0.60
CA ALA A 135 -10.34 8.79 0.57
C ALA A 135 -10.20 7.43 -0.14
N ARG A 136 -11.21 6.99 -0.90
CA ARG A 136 -11.22 5.69 -1.56
C ARG A 136 -11.72 5.75 -3.00
N ASP A 137 -12.88 6.36 -3.21
CA ASP A 137 -13.42 6.63 -4.54
C ASP A 137 -12.68 7.81 -5.15
N LYS A 138 -11.80 7.53 -6.12
CA LYS A 138 -11.01 8.55 -6.82
C LYS A 138 -11.88 9.62 -7.49
N ARG A 139 -13.12 9.33 -7.88
CA ARG A 139 -14.03 10.34 -8.48
C ARG A 139 -14.55 11.29 -7.41
N LEU A 140 -15.03 10.74 -6.29
CA LEU A 140 -15.49 11.55 -5.16
C LEU A 140 -14.35 12.40 -4.60
N MET A 141 -13.16 11.81 -4.45
CA MET A 141 -11.93 12.48 -4.04
C MET A 141 -11.64 13.69 -4.94
N ARG A 142 -11.67 13.50 -6.27
CA ARG A 142 -11.45 14.58 -7.24
C ARG A 142 -12.50 15.67 -7.17
N ARG A 143 -13.78 15.32 -7.01
CA ARG A 143 -14.88 16.31 -6.83
C ARG A 143 -14.65 17.14 -5.56
N ILE A 144 -14.39 16.48 -4.42
CA ILE A 144 -14.15 17.16 -3.14
C ILE A 144 -12.97 18.15 -3.26
N TRP A 145 -11.86 17.71 -3.84
CA TRP A 145 -10.67 18.56 -3.99
C TRP A 145 -10.88 19.73 -4.95
N ARG A 146 -11.51 19.49 -6.11
CA ARG A 146 -11.86 20.57 -7.03
C ARG A 146 -12.75 21.61 -6.35
N ASP A 147 -13.78 21.18 -5.62
CA ASP A 147 -14.72 22.07 -4.96
C ASP A 147 -14.08 22.83 -3.79
N ALA A 148 -13.03 22.26 -3.16
CA ALA A 148 -12.21 22.90 -2.14
C ALA A 148 -11.08 23.80 -2.70
N GLY A 149 -10.90 23.86 -4.02
CA GLY A 149 -9.81 24.63 -4.65
C GLY A 149 -8.43 23.98 -4.51
N VAL A 150 -8.37 22.69 -4.15
CA VAL A 150 -7.15 21.89 -4.12
C VAL A 150 -6.77 21.51 -5.56
N PRO A 151 -5.51 21.64 -5.97
CA PRO A 151 -5.13 21.45 -7.37
C PRO A 151 -5.22 19.98 -7.76
N VAL A 152 -6.06 19.68 -8.76
CA VAL A 152 -6.24 18.35 -9.34
C VAL A 152 -6.12 18.41 -10.86
N PRO A 153 -5.73 17.31 -11.53
CA PRO A 153 -5.82 17.22 -12.98
C PRO A 153 -7.26 17.42 -13.47
N GLY A 154 -7.44 17.85 -14.72
CA GLY A 154 -8.75 17.76 -15.38
C GLY A 154 -9.21 16.30 -15.39
N PHE A 155 -10.49 16.05 -15.12
CA PHE A 155 -11.02 14.69 -15.03
C PHE A 155 -12.48 14.59 -15.48
N ALA A 156 -12.86 13.39 -15.91
CA ALA A 156 -14.22 12.98 -16.23
C ALA A 156 -14.53 11.60 -15.63
N GLU A 157 -15.77 11.39 -15.22
CA GLU A 157 -16.25 10.07 -14.79
C GLU A 157 -16.60 9.22 -16.01
N VAL A 158 -16.30 7.92 -15.95
CA VAL A 158 -16.51 7.01 -17.10
C VAL A 158 -17.40 5.86 -16.68
N HIS A 159 -18.62 5.82 -17.20
CA HIS A 159 -19.63 4.76 -16.99
C HIS A 159 -19.75 3.85 -18.21
N ALA A 160 -19.39 4.36 -19.40
CA ALA A 160 -19.37 3.62 -20.66
C ALA A 160 -18.24 4.13 -21.60
N PRO A 161 -17.88 3.39 -22.65
CA PRO A 161 -16.91 3.83 -23.66
C PRO A 161 -17.23 5.20 -24.27
N GLU A 162 -18.50 5.52 -24.43
CA GLU A 162 -18.97 6.81 -24.98
C GLU A 162 -18.53 8.00 -24.12
N ASP A 163 -18.43 7.83 -22.80
CA ASP A 163 -17.96 8.87 -21.89
C ASP A 163 -16.47 9.17 -22.12
N ILE A 164 -15.67 8.16 -22.48
CA ILE A 164 -14.26 8.35 -22.85
C ILE A 164 -14.18 9.22 -24.10
N THR A 165 -14.97 8.89 -25.13
CA THR A 165 -15.04 9.66 -26.37
C THR A 165 -15.45 11.10 -26.10
N ALA A 166 -16.51 11.33 -25.33
CA ALA A 166 -17.01 12.67 -25.00
C ALA A 166 -15.97 13.50 -24.21
N ALA A 167 -15.17 12.87 -23.35
CA ALA A 167 -14.16 13.56 -22.56
C ALA A 167 -13.06 14.23 -23.41
N PHE A 168 -12.80 13.75 -24.64
CA PHE A 168 -11.85 14.40 -25.57
C PHE A 168 -12.31 15.78 -26.06
N GLU A 169 -13.58 16.15 -25.86
CA GLU A 169 -14.07 17.51 -26.18
C GLU A 169 -13.52 18.56 -25.20
N THR A 170 -13.12 18.15 -24.00
CA THR A 170 -12.77 19.08 -22.90
C THR A 170 -11.41 18.81 -22.25
N LEU A 171 -10.93 17.56 -22.25
CA LEU A 171 -9.65 17.18 -21.66
C LEU A 171 -8.55 17.11 -22.72
N ARG A 172 -7.32 17.43 -22.34
CA ARG A 172 -6.17 17.41 -23.25
C ARG A 172 -5.45 16.05 -23.26
N PRO A 173 -5.31 15.39 -24.41
CA PRO A 173 -4.58 14.13 -24.50
C PRO A 173 -3.06 14.29 -24.39
N PRO A 174 -2.33 13.20 -24.03
CA PRO A 174 -2.87 11.89 -23.69
C PRO A 174 -3.59 11.87 -22.33
N LEU A 175 -4.61 11.02 -22.23
CA LEU A 175 -5.46 10.86 -21.04
C LEU A 175 -5.14 9.55 -20.33
N LEU A 176 -5.34 9.51 -19.01
CA LEU A 176 -5.20 8.32 -18.18
C LEU A 176 -6.58 7.78 -17.81
N LEU A 177 -6.92 6.59 -18.30
CA LEU A 177 -8.04 5.81 -17.78
C LEU A 177 -7.56 5.01 -16.56
N LYS A 178 -8.21 5.17 -15.42
CA LYS A 178 -7.86 4.48 -14.17
C LYS A 178 -9.08 3.97 -13.44
N ALA A 179 -8.94 2.86 -12.72
CA ALA A 179 -10.00 2.31 -11.89
C ALA A 179 -10.27 3.22 -10.69
N ALA A 180 -11.54 3.49 -10.39
CA ALA A 180 -11.94 4.41 -9.32
C ALA A 180 -11.74 3.82 -7.91
N TRP A 181 -11.83 2.49 -7.78
CA TRP A 181 -11.78 1.74 -6.52
C TRP A 181 -10.63 0.72 -6.49
N SER A 182 -9.46 1.06 -7.06
CA SER A 182 -8.29 0.17 -7.04
C SER A 182 -7.04 0.87 -6.48
N ALA A 183 -5.93 0.14 -6.45
CA ALA A 183 -4.61 0.58 -6.00
C ALA A 183 -3.49 -0.10 -6.81
N GLY A 184 -2.24 0.33 -6.57
CA GLY A 184 -1.03 -0.28 -7.16
C GLY A 184 -0.88 -0.05 -8.67
N SER A 185 -1.43 1.05 -9.19
CA SER A 185 -1.46 1.38 -10.62
C SER A 185 -2.10 0.31 -11.51
N THR A 186 -2.93 -0.57 -10.93
CA THR A 186 -3.61 -1.63 -11.68
C THR A 186 -4.64 -1.02 -12.63
N ALA A 187 -4.67 -1.50 -13.88
CA ALA A 187 -5.58 -1.01 -14.93
C ALA A 187 -5.41 0.48 -15.26
N HIS A 188 -4.21 1.03 -15.12
CA HIS A 188 -3.85 2.35 -15.66
C HIS A 188 -3.53 2.23 -17.15
N LEU A 189 -4.35 2.88 -17.99
CA LEU A 189 -4.21 2.84 -19.45
C LEU A 189 -4.11 4.25 -20.02
N THR A 190 -3.09 4.48 -20.84
CA THR A 190 -2.94 5.74 -21.58
C THR A 190 -3.80 5.72 -22.85
N VAL A 191 -4.72 6.68 -22.97
CA VAL A 191 -5.64 6.86 -24.09
C VAL A 191 -5.24 8.12 -24.86
N TRP A 192 -4.79 7.95 -26.10
CA TRP A 192 -4.24 9.02 -26.94
C TRP A 192 -5.29 9.73 -27.80
N ASN A 193 -6.37 9.04 -28.14
CA ASN A 193 -7.46 9.56 -28.96
C ASN A 193 -8.77 8.82 -28.69
N GLU A 194 -9.89 9.42 -29.12
CA GLU A 194 -11.25 8.88 -28.98
C GLU A 194 -11.42 7.49 -29.62
N GLN A 195 -10.67 7.16 -30.68
CA GLN A 195 -10.78 5.86 -31.35
C GLN A 195 -10.30 4.69 -30.46
N GLN A 196 -9.58 4.97 -29.38
CA GLN A 196 -9.12 3.97 -28.41
C GLN A 196 -10.12 3.70 -27.27
N ALA A 197 -11.24 4.42 -27.20
CA ALA A 197 -12.19 4.35 -26.10
C ALA A 197 -12.69 2.92 -25.80
N GLU A 198 -13.24 2.23 -26.80
CA GLU A 198 -13.78 0.86 -26.66
C GLU A 198 -12.70 -0.14 -26.20
N ALA A 199 -11.51 -0.06 -26.80
CA ALA A 199 -10.40 -0.94 -26.49
C ALA A 199 -9.86 -0.71 -25.07
N ALA A 200 -9.71 0.56 -24.66
CA ALA A 200 -9.27 0.93 -23.32
C ALA A 200 -10.29 0.46 -22.27
N TRP A 201 -11.58 0.70 -22.50
CA TRP A 201 -12.65 0.26 -21.61
C TRP A 201 -12.65 -1.26 -21.40
N LYS A 202 -12.63 -2.03 -22.50
CA LYS A 202 -12.62 -3.50 -22.43
C LYS A 202 -11.37 -4.03 -21.73
N THR A 203 -10.20 -3.45 -22.01
CA THR A 203 -8.93 -3.85 -21.39
C THR A 203 -8.95 -3.56 -19.89
N GLY A 204 -9.37 -2.35 -19.50
CA GLY A 204 -9.48 -1.96 -18.09
C GLY A 204 -10.37 -2.90 -17.30
N ARG A 205 -11.56 -3.23 -17.84
CA ARG A 205 -12.48 -4.20 -17.21
C ARG A 205 -11.86 -5.59 -17.06
N SER A 206 -11.24 -6.10 -18.12
CA SER A 206 -10.61 -7.42 -18.07
C SER A 206 -9.47 -7.49 -17.04
N VAL A 207 -8.66 -6.44 -16.92
CA VAL A 207 -7.58 -6.36 -15.92
C VAL A 207 -8.15 -6.28 -14.52
N MET A 208 -9.22 -5.51 -14.31
CA MET A 208 -9.89 -5.41 -13.01
C MET A 208 -10.55 -6.74 -12.59
N GLU A 209 -11.17 -7.47 -13.52
CA GLU A 209 -11.71 -8.80 -13.27
C GLU A 209 -10.60 -9.78 -12.86
N ALA A 210 -9.46 -9.78 -13.56
CA ALA A 210 -8.31 -10.61 -13.21
C ALA A 210 -7.70 -10.23 -11.85
N SER A 211 -7.56 -8.93 -11.57
CA SER A 211 -7.07 -8.42 -10.28
C SER A 211 -7.98 -8.84 -9.12
N SER A 212 -9.30 -8.77 -9.33
CA SER A 212 -10.30 -9.20 -8.36
C SER A 212 -10.20 -10.70 -8.06
N ALA A 213 -10.01 -11.54 -9.09
CA ALA A 213 -9.79 -12.98 -8.90
C ALA A 213 -8.53 -13.31 -8.09
N LEU A 214 -7.54 -12.42 -8.07
CA LEU A 214 -6.34 -12.53 -7.23
C LEU A 214 -6.54 -11.98 -5.80
N GLY A 215 -7.72 -11.46 -5.46
CA GLY A 215 -8.04 -10.90 -4.15
C GLY A 215 -7.60 -9.44 -3.96
N TYR A 216 -7.31 -8.73 -5.06
CA TYR A 216 -7.04 -7.28 -5.07
C TYR A 216 -8.31 -6.51 -5.49
N ALA A 217 -9.41 -6.77 -4.79
CA ALA A 217 -10.71 -6.16 -5.02
C ALA A 217 -11.13 -5.31 -3.83
N GLU A 218 -11.88 -4.25 -4.11
CA GLU A 218 -12.60 -3.52 -3.07
C GLU A 218 -13.56 -4.45 -2.33
N LEU A 219 -13.56 -4.39 -0.99
CA LEU A 219 -14.45 -5.20 -0.15
C LEU A 219 -15.71 -4.42 0.27
N HIS A 220 -15.81 -3.15 -0.11
CA HIS A 220 -17.05 -2.42 -0.16
C HIS A 220 -17.87 -2.83 -1.41
N ALA A 221 -19.15 -3.13 -1.20
CA ALA A 221 -20.06 -3.35 -2.32
C ALA A 221 -20.35 -2.00 -3.00
N ALA A 222 -19.99 -1.87 -4.29
CA ALA A 222 -20.33 -0.68 -5.06
C ALA A 222 -21.86 -0.58 -5.24
N ASP A 223 -22.41 0.63 -5.17
CA ASP A 223 -23.81 0.84 -5.52
C ASP A 223 -24.05 0.53 -7.01
N GLU A 224 -25.22 -0.02 -7.35
CA GLU A 224 -25.58 -0.29 -8.74
C GLU A 224 -25.50 0.98 -9.60
N GLY A 225 -24.83 0.88 -10.75
CA GLY A 225 -24.68 2.01 -11.69
C GLY A 225 -23.56 3.00 -11.33
N VAL A 226 -22.76 2.71 -10.30
CA VAL A 226 -21.55 3.47 -10.02
C VAL A 226 -20.44 3.03 -10.99
N SER A 227 -19.86 4.00 -11.69
CA SER A 227 -18.77 3.80 -12.65
C SER A 227 -17.56 3.05 -12.04
N ASP A 228 -16.88 2.23 -12.84
CA ASP A 228 -15.65 1.55 -12.41
C ASP A 228 -14.39 2.39 -12.65
N PHE A 229 -14.48 3.43 -13.49
CA PHE A 229 -13.34 4.16 -14.02
C PHE A 229 -13.53 5.69 -14.02
N LEU A 230 -12.40 6.40 -14.03
CA LEU A 230 -12.34 7.81 -14.38
C LEU A 230 -11.23 8.04 -15.41
N LEU A 231 -11.39 9.11 -16.17
CA LEU A 231 -10.43 9.57 -17.16
C LEU A 231 -9.82 10.89 -16.67
N GLU A 232 -8.50 11.01 -16.71
CA GLU A 232 -7.78 12.21 -16.24
C GLU A 232 -6.79 12.73 -17.27
N GLU A 233 -6.56 14.05 -17.26
CA GLU A 233 -5.39 14.62 -17.92
C GLU A 233 -4.11 14.08 -17.27
N ILE A 234 -3.15 13.65 -18.10
CA ILE A 234 -1.82 13.31 -17.61
C ILE A 234 -1.06 14.62 -17.40
N VAL A 235 -0.83 14.96 -16.13
CA VAL A 235 -0.04 16.15 -15.75
C VAL A 235 1.45 15.86 -15.86
N THR A 236 2.18 16.78 -16.49
CA THR A 236 3.64 16.69 -16.63
C THR A 236 4.31 17.21 -15.35
N GLY A 237 5.23 16.41 -14.80
CA GLY A 237 6.09 16.85 -13.71
C GLY A 237 7.44 17.36 -14.20
N GLU A 238 8.21 17.99 -13.30
CA GLU A 238 9.54 18.52 -13.56
C GLU A 238 10.41 18.29 -12.32
N ALA A 239 11.05 17.12 -12.20
CA ALA A 239 11.81 16.77 -11.00
C ALA A 239 12.98 17.73 -10.74
N SER A 240 13.57 18.31 -11.80
CA SER A 240 14.75 19.18 -11.67
C SER A 240 14.47 20.54 -11.02
N ASP A 241 13.20 20.97 -10.99
CA ASP A 241 12.76 22.17 -10.26
C ASP A 241 12.65 21.93 -8.74
N TRP A 242 12.64 20.67 -8.30
CA TRP A 242 12.36 20.29 -6.92
C TRP A 242 13.54 19.63 -6.22
N PHE A 243 14.28 18.78 -6.92
CA PHE A 243 15.36 17.97 -6.36
C PHE A 243 16.72 18.36 -6.92
N ASP A 244 17.74 18.28 -6.05
CA ASP A 244 19.13 18.35 -6.49
C ASP A 244 19.58 16.99 -7.05
N GLY A 245 20.06 17.00 -8.29
CA GLY A 245 20.62 15.83 -8.96
C GLY A 245 19.59 14.92 -9.65
N ASP A 246 20.10 13.98 -10.45
CA ASP A 246 19.28 13.10 -11.28
C ASP A 246 18.75 11.88 -10.49
N GLY A 247 17.72 11.23 -11.04
CA GLY A 247 17.21 9.94 -10.56
C GLY A 247 16.01 10.03 -9.61
N TRP A 248 15.62 11.24 -9.18
CA TRP A 248 14.36 11.47 -8.47
C TRP A 248 13.16 11.46 -9.42
N GLY A 249 12.04 10.94 -8.94
CA GLY A 249 10.74 11.03 -9.59
C GLY A 249 10.11 12.40 -9.35
N ASP A 250 9.25 12.82 -10.27
CA ASP A 250 8.50 14.08 -10.22
C ASP A 250 7.24 13.99 -9.35
N TYR A 251 7.27 13.18 -8.30
CA TYR A 251 6.18 12.97 -7.37
C TYR A 251 6.69 12.52 -5.99
N VAL A 252 5.89 12.80 -4.96
CA VAL A 252 6.19 12.48 -3.57
C VAL A 252 4.96 11.97 -2.84
N SER A 253 5.16 11.38 -1.67
CA SER A 253 4.07 11.10 -0.74
C SER A 253 4.25 11.80 0.59
N VAL A 254 3.17 12.31 1.16
CA VAL A 254 3.10 12.81 2.53
C VAL A 254 2.44 11.75 3.40
N GLU A 255 3.18 11.28 4.42
CA GLU A 255 2.64 10.37 5.42
C GLU A 255 2.07 11.17 6.59
N GLY A 256 0.92 10.75 7.11
CA GLY A 256 0.25 11.50 8.17
C GLY A 256 -0.77 10.70 8.96
N ILE A 257 -1.36 11.35 9.96
CA ILE A 257 -2.46 10.83 10.76
C ILE A 257 -3.49 11.95 10.91
N VAL A 258 -4.76 11.65 10.66
CA VAL A 258 -5.87 12.46 11.17
C VAL A 258 -6.22 11.93 12.56
N ALA A 259 -6.22 12.82 13.56
CA ALA A 259 -6.48 12.50 14.96
C ALA A 259 -7.66 13.34 15.45
N ASP A 260 -8.77 12.69 15.77
CA ASP A 260 -10.02 13.35 16.20
C ASP A 260 -10.42 14.52 15.26
N GLY A 261 -10.33 14.30 13.94
CA GLY A 261 -10.66 15.28 12.90
C GLY A 261 -9.58 16.34 12.61
N ARG A 262 -8.40 16.26 13.23
CA ARG A 262 -7.27 17.16 12.96
C ARG A 262 -6.15 16.45 12.20
N TYR A 263 -5.72 17.00 11.08
CA TYR A 263 -4.61 16.44 10.32
C TYR A 263 -3.22 16.79 10.88
N HIS A 264 -2.41 15.75 11.08
CA HIS A 264 -1.01 15.79 11.47
C HIS A 264 -0.14 15.18 10.35
N PRO A 265 0.38 15.99 9.40
CA PRO A 265 1.41 15.53 8.47
C PRO A 265 2.70 15.24 9.24
N LEU A 266 3.33 14.10 8.96
CA LEU A 266 4.48 13.59 9.72
C LEU A 266 5.79 13.79 8.96
N CYS A 267 5.84 13.38 7.69
CA CYS A 267 7.04 13.50 6.86
C CYS A 267 6.71 13.31 5.36
N ILE A 268 7.67 13.66 4.51
CA ILE A 268 7.63 13.39 3.06
C ILE A 268 8.55 12.21 2.73
N THR A 269 8.06 11.32 1.87
CA THR A 269 8.88 10.32 1.17
C THR A 269 9.01 10.66 -0.31
N GLY A 270 10.23 10.57 -0.83
CA GLY A 270 10.53 10.74 -2.23
C GLY A 270 10.36 9.44 -3.01
N ARG A 271 10.53 9.54 -4.33
CA ARG A 271 10.31 8.44 -5.27
C ARG A 271 11.39 8.41 -6.34
N MET A 272 11.62 7.24 -6.92
CA MET A 272 12.29 7.13 -8.24
C MET A 272 11.26 7.31 -9.36
N PRO A 273 11.68 7.66 -10.59
CA PRO A 273 10.80 7.67 -11.74
C PRO A 273 10.05 6.35 -11.90
N THR A 274 8.78 6.44 -12.24
CA THR A 274 7.94 5.28 -12.53
C THR A 274 8.43 4.54 -13.78
N ILE A 275 8.20 3.24 -13.83
CA ILE A 275 8.28 2.47 -15.07
C ILE A 275 6.98 2.67 -15.83
N ALA A 276 7.08 2.87 -17.14
CA ALA A 276 5.91 3.09 -17.97
C ALA A 276 4.86 1.96 -17.77
N PRO A 277 3.56 2.31 -17.67
CA PRO A 277 3.04 3.66 -17.70
C PRO A 277 3.21 4.40 -16.35
N PHE A 278 2.96 3.74 -15.22
CA PHE A 278 2.96 4.39 -13.89
C PHE A 278 3.34 3.43 -12.74
N THR A 279 4.12 2.39 -13.01
CA THR A 279 4.51 1.42 -11.97
C THR A 279 5.60 2.01 -11.08
N GLU A 280 5.35 2.06 -9.77
CA GLU A 280 6.32 2.55 -8.80
C GLU A 280 7.52 1.61 -8.67
N ARG A 281 8.70 2.21 -8.54
CA ARG A 281 9.98 1.48 -8.49
C ARG A 281 10.63 1.52 -7.12
N ALA A 282 10.66 2.68 -6.49
CA ALA A 282 11.22 2.83 -5.16
C ALA A 282 10.62 4.02 -4.41
N SER A 283 10.51 3.86 -3.10
CA SER A 283 10.25 4.95 -2.15
C SER A 283 11.49 5.19 -1.29
N LEU A 284 11.74 6.45 -0.96
CA LEU A 284 12.93 6.89 -0.24
C LEU A 284 12.56 7.90 0.85
N ALA A 285 13.15 7.75 2.03
CA ALA A 285 13.12 8.72 3.10
C ALA A 285 14.56 9.10 3.50
N PRO A 286 14.86 10.37 3.79
CA PRO A 286 13.99 11.53 3.56
C PRO A 286 13.86 11.83 2.06
N ALA A 287 12.80 12.55 1.64
CA ALA A 287 12.82 13.21 0.34
C ALA A 287 13.88 14.31 0.38
N ALA A 288 14.92 14.25 -0.46
CA ALA A 288 16.02 15.22 -0.47
C ALA A 288 15.59 16.57 -1.09
N LEU A 289 14.58 17.19 -0.50
CA LEU A 289 13.95 18.44 -0.91
C LEU A 289 14.38 19.58 0.03
N PRO A 290 14.56 20.81 -0.50
CA PRO A 290 14.71 21.99 0.34
C PRO A 290 13.52 22.17 1.30
N ASN A 291 13.79 22.51 2.57
CA ASN A 291 12.76 22.67 3.62
C ASN A 291 11.60 23.61 3.20
N ALA A 292 11.89 24.68 2.45
CA ALA A 292 10.88 25.60 1.95
C ALA A 292 9.87 24.93 0.98
N LEU A 293 10.34 24.01 0.13
CA LEU A 293 9.46 23.25 -0.77
C LEU A 293 8.68 22.19 0.01
N GLN A 294 9.31 21.54 1.01
CA GLN A 294 8.62 20.60 1.88
C GLN A 294 7.43 21.24 2.61
N HIS A 295 7.56 22.47 3.12
CA HIS A 295 6.43 23.17 3.75
C HIS A 295 5.31 23.55 2.75
N ARG A 296 5.64 23.88 1.49
CA ARG A 296 4.61 24.09 0.45
C ARG A 296 3.84 22.80 0.15
N ILE A 297 4.54 21.67 0.12
CA ILE A 297 3.93 20.34 -0.03
C ILE A 297 3.04 20.01 1.19
N GLU A 298 3.51 20.33 2.40
CA GLU A 298 2.72 20.18 3.64
C GLU A 298 1.40 20.94 3.58
N GLU A 299 1.42 22.20 3.12
CA GLU A 299 0.23 23.06 3.00
C GLU A 299 -0.80 22.48 2.02
N VAL A 300 -0.34 22.01 0.85
CA VAL A 300 -1.21 21.40 -0.17
C VAL A 300 -1.78 20.07 0.33
N SER A 301 -0.96 19.23 0.95
CA SER A 301 -1.41 17.97 1.57
C SER A 301 -2.45 18.23 2.66
N ARG A 302 -2.22 19.24 3.51
CA ARG A 302 -3.16 19.62 4.57
C ARG A 302 -4.50 20.06 3.99
N ALA A 303 -4.50 20.95 3.01
CA ALA A 303 -5.74 21.37 2.34
C ALA A 303 -6.50 20.19 1.72
N ALA A 304 -5.78 19.24 1.11
CA ALA A 304 -6.37 18.04 0.52
C ALA A 304 -6.99 17.11 1.56
N VAL A 305 -6.29 16.81 2.66
CA VAL A 305 -6.77 15.90 3.71
C VAL A 305 -7.90 16.53 4.52
N ASP A 306 -7.77 17.80 4.90
CA ASP A 306 -8.82 18.51 5.66
C ASP A 306 -10.13 18.60 4.85
N ALA A 307 -10.07 18.76 3.53
CA ALA A 307 -11.24 18.81 2.65
C ALA A 307 -12.06 17.50 2.65
N LEU A 308 -11.43 16.36 2.92
CA LEU A 308 -12.12 15.07 2.98
C LEU A 308 -12.96 14.91 4.25
N GLY A 309 -12.66 15.65 5.31
CA GLY A 309 -13.37 15.55 6.58
C GLY A 309 -13.28 14.16 7.22
N LEU A 310 -12.10 13.54 7.14
CA LEU A 310 -11.78 12.31 7.85
C LEU A 310 -11.69 12.57 9.36
N ASP A 311 -11.83 11.51 10.16
CA ASP A 311 -11.77 11.61 11.63
C ASP A 311 -10.46 11.04 12.20
N THR A 312 -10.41 9.76 12.58
CA THR A 312 -9.21 9.14 13.16
C THR A 312 -8.67 8.02 12.28
N CYS A 313 -7.66 8.33 11.47
CA CYS A 313 -7.05 7.37 10.54
C CYS A 313 -5.62 7.76 10.16
N ALA A 314 -4.86 6.79 9.65
CA ALA A 314 -3.63 7.09 8.92
C ALA A 314 -3.94 7.75 7.57
N THR A 315 -2.95 8.42 6.99
CA THR A 315 -3.04 8.98 5.64
C THR A 315 -1.77 8.75 4.85
N HIS A 316 -1.94 8.52 3.56
CA HIS A 316 -0.89 8.51 2.57
C HIS A 316 -1.34 9.35 1.37
N THR A 317 -0.70 10.48 1.13
CA THR A 317 -1.12 11.47 0.11
C THR A 317 -0.05 11.64 -0.96
N GLU A 318 -0.36 11.33 -2.21
CA GLU A 318 0.55 11.43 -3.34
C GLU A 318 0.36 12.73 -4.12
N ILE A 319 1.47 13.40 -4.43
CA ILE A 319 1.48 14.73 -5.07
C ILE A 319 2.46 14.73 -6.23
N LYS A 320 1.98 15.11 -7.41
CA LYS A 320 2.79 15.37 -8.60
C LYS A 320 3.43 16.75 -8.48
N LEU A 321 4.71 16.83 -8.81
CA LEU A 321 5.54 18.03 -8.74
C LEU A 321 5.85 18.54 -10.15
N GLY A 322 5.31 19.70 -10.50
CA GLY A 322 5.42 20.34 -11.81
C GLY A 322 6.42 21.48 -11.89
N ALA A 323 6.61 21.97 -13.11
CA ALA A 323 7.44 23.14 -13.38
C ALA A 323 6.93 24.38 -12.63
N ASP A 324 7.85 25.30 -12.32
CA ASP A 324 7.57 26.58 -11.65
C ASP A 324 6.84 26.42 -10.29
N GLY A 325 7.04 25.27 -9.65
CA GLY A 325 6.43 24.96 -8.36
C GLY A 325 4.95 24.58 -8.43
N ALA A 326 4.42 24.22 -9.60
CA ALA A 326 3.08 23.67 -9.73
C ALA A 326 2.95 22.32 -9.02
N MET A 327 1.78 22.01 -8.46
CA MET A 327 1.51 20.74 -7.79
C MET A 327 0.12 20.24 -8.18
N TRP A 328 -0.04 18.92 -8.29
CA TRP A 328 -1.35 18.29 -8.46
C TRP A 328 -1.49 17.10 -7.55
N LEU A 329 -2.63 17.00 -6.86
CA LEU A 329 -2.93 15.83 -6.04
C LEU A 329 -3.20 14.61 -6.94
N ILE A 330 -2.44 13.55 -6.70
CA ILE A 330 -2.60 12.26 -7.40
C ILE A 330 -3.66 11.44 -6.68
N GLU A 331 -3.49 11.14 -5.40
CA GLU A 331 -4.49 10.46 -4.57
C GLU A 331 -4.19 10.62 -3.08
N THR A 332 -5.16 10.27 -2.24
CA THR A 332 -4.90 10.06 -0.82
C THR A 332 -5.68 8.86 -0.32
N ALA A 333 -5.08 8.10 0.57
CA ALA A 333 -5.71 6.95 1.21
C ALA A 333 -5.85 7.15 2.72
N ALA A 334 -6.91 6.61 3.33
CA ALA A 334 -7.12 6.60 4.78
C ALA A 334 -6.37 5.45 5.50
N ARG A 335 -5.15 5.16 5.03
CA ARG A 335 -4.21 4.15 5.58
C ARG A 335 -2.77 4.61 5.31
N PHE A 336 -1.77 3.98 5.94
CA PHE A 336 -0.36 4.28 5.66
C PHE A 336 0.08 3.79 4.27
N GLY A 337 1.16 4.35 3.73
CA GLY A 337 1.81 3.82 2.53
C GLY A 337 2.10 2.32 2.65
N GLY A 338 2.00 1.60 1.53
CA GLY A 338 2.31 0.18 1.46
C GLY A 338 3.82 -0.10 1.61
N VAL A 339 4.22 -1.31 1.25
CA VAL A 339 5.63 -1.75 1.26
C VAL A 339 6.28 -1.49 2.62
N MET A 340 7.48 -0.89 2.65
CA MET A 340 8.19 -0.57 3.88
C MET A 340 8.10 0.92 4.25
N THR A 341 7.12 1.66 3.75
CA THR A 341 6.99 3.12 4.01
C THR A 341 6.99 3.42 5.51
N THR A 342 6.23 2.65 6.30
CA THR A 342 6.21 2.80 7.76
C THR A 342 7.56 2.50 8.43
N ARG A 343 8.36 1.57 7.89
CA ARG A 343 9.72 1.27 8.37
C ARG A 343 10.74 2.32 7.96
N GLN A 344 10.60 2.88 6.78
CA GLN A 344 11.44 3.99 6.30
C GLN A 344 11.29 5.18 7.25
N VAL A 345 10.04 5.52 7.58
CA VAL A 345 9.74 6.63 8.49
C VAL A 345 10.26 6.36 9.91
N GLU A 346 10.07 5.14 10.43
CA GLU A 346 10.63 4.78 11.73
C GLU A 346 12.17 4.89 11.74
N THR A 347 12.84 4.41 10.69
CA THR A 347 14.30 4.39 10.60
C THR A 347 14.91 5.77 10.47
N VAL A 348 14.29 6.64 9.68
CA VAL A 348 14.85 7.96 9.33
C VAL A 348 14.41 9.04 10.32
N PHE A 349 13.15 9.02 10.75
CA PHE A 349 12.56 10.07 11.57
C PHE A 349 12.27 9.63 13.01
N GLY A 350 12.50 8.35 13.35
CA GLY A 350 12.25 7.82 14.69
C GLY A 350 10.76 7.69 15.04
N LEU A 351 9.86 7.71 14.06
CA LEU A 351 8.42 7.67 14.27
C LEU A 351 7.84 6.27 14.07
N ASP A 352 7.41 5.63 15.16
CA ASP A 352 6.53 4.45 15.13
C ASP A 352 5.09 4.87 14.78
N MET A 353 4.83 5.10 13.49
CA MET A 353 3.52 5.55 13.01
C MET A 353 2.39 4.55 13.30
N ILE A 354 2.68 3.24 13.30
CA ILE A 354 1.70 2.20 13.61
C ILE A 354 1.30 2.29 15.08
N GLY A 355 2.27 2.41 15.98
CA GLY A 355 2.01 2.61 17.40
C GLY A 355 1.33 3.94 17.72
N MET A 356 1.66 5.02 17.00
CA MET A 356 0.94 6.30 17.10
C MET A 356 -0.55 6.12 16.73
N LEU A 357 -0.86 5.46 15.62
CA LEU A 357 -2.23 5.19 15.20
C LEU A 357 -3.00 4.35 16.22
N VAL A 358 -2.42 3.25 16.71
CA VAL A 358 -3.06 2.38 17.72
C VAL A 358 -3.36 3.15 18.99
N ARG A 359 -2.40 3.94 19.50
CA ARG A 359 -2.62 4.76 20.71
C ARG A 359 -3.74 5.78 20.50
N GLN A 360 -3.76 6.46 19.36
CA GLN A 360 -4.81 7.43 19.04
C GLN A 360 -6.20 6.76 18.97
N LEU A 361 -6.31 5.61 18.30
CA LEU A 361 -7.58 4.86 18.22
C LEU A 361 -8.08 4.42 19.60
N LEU A 362 -7.16 4.06 20.50
CA LEU A 362 -7.44 3.71 21.89
C LEU A 362 -7.66 4.94 22.80
N GLY A 363 -7.64 6.16 22.26
CA GLY A 363 -7.83 7.40 23.04
C GLY A 363 -6.69 7.69 24.03
N ARG A 364 -5.50 7.15 23.77
CA ARG A 364 -4.29 7.38 24.56
C ARG A 364 -3.54 8.59 24.01
N GLU A 365 -2.76 9.23 24.88
CA GLU A 365 -1.96 10.39 24.49
C GLU A 365 -0.93 10.06 23.41
N VAL A 366 -0.88 10.90 22.36
CA VAL A 366 0.10 10.84 21.28
C VAL A 366 0.72 12.22 21.11
N ALA A 367 2.05 12.28 21.21
CA ALA A 367 2.81 13.47 20.86
C ALA A 367 2.97 13.51 19.34
N TYR A 368 2.21 14.37 18.68
CA TYR A 368 2.39 14.71 17.28
C TYR A 368 3.39 15.85 17.14
N PRO A 369 4.24 15.85 16.08
CA PRO A 369 5.12 16.99 15.85
C PRO A 369 4.28 18.23 15.51
N GLU A 370 4.72 19.41 15.97
CA GLU A 370 3.98 20.68 15.74
C GLU A 370 3.91 21.05 14.25
N ARG A 371 4.93 20.64 13.50
CA ARG A 371 5.02 20.72 12.04
C ARG A 371 5.58 19.41 11.50
N MET A 372 5.34 19.16 10.21
CA MET A 372 5.92 18.01 9.52
C MET A 372 7.45 18.00 9.65
N LEU A 373 8.03 16.83 9.92
CA LEU A 373 9.47 16.64 9.98
C LEU A 373 10.06 16.74 8.58
N THR A 374 11.05 17.62 8.42
CA THR A 374 11.72 17.87 7.13
C THR A 374 13.14 17.32 7.06
N GLU A 375 13.68 16.88 8.20
CA GLU A 375 15.02 16.35 8.36
C GLU A 375 14.97 15.06 9.19
N GLY A 376 15.86 14.13 8.90
CA GLY A 376 15.99 12.84 9.59
C GLY A 376 17.43 12.35 9.59
N GLU A 377 17.68 11.23 10.27
CA GLU A 377 19.01 10.63 10.36
C GLU A 377 19.18 9.52 9.32
N GLY A 378 20.25 9.61 8.52
CA GLY A 378 20.53 8.65 7.46
C GLY A 378 19.48 8.66 6.35
N ALA A 379 19.34 7.53 5.66
CA ALA A 379 18.28 7.30 4.69
C ALA A 379 17.82 5.85 4.68
N ALA A 380 16.57 5.65 4.32
CA ALA A 380 15.99 4.33 4.12
C ALA A 380 15.02 4.31 2.94
N GLY A 381 14.91 3.17 2.28
CA GLY A 381 14.03 3.03 1.14
C GLY A 381 13.51 1.61 0.95
N SER A 382 12.52 1.48 0.10
CA SER A 382 12.12 0.18 -0.46
C SER A 382 12.26 0.21 -1.96
N LEU A 383 12.92 -0.82 -2.49
CA LEU A 383 13.17 -1.01 -3.91
C LEU A 383 12.38 -2.23 -4.39
N VAL A 384 11.51 -2.01 -5.37
CA VAL A 384 10.77 -3.04 -6.07
C VAL A 384 11.66 -3.61 -7.17
N VAL A 385 11.89 -4.92 -7.15
CA VAL A 385 12.60 -5.63 -8.20
C VAL A 385 11.59 -6.13 -9.23
N LEU A 386 11.63 -5.51 -10.41
CA LEU A 386 10.83 -5.85 -11.59
C LEU A 386 11.78 -6.31 -12.70
N ALA A 387 11.27 -7.12 -13.63
CA ALA A 387 12.02 -7.60 -14.78
C ALA A 387 12.23 -6.53 -15.86
N VAL A 388 12.70 -5.34 -15.47
CA VAL A 388 13.03 -4.22 -16.33
C VAL A 388 14.37 -3.61 -15.96
N ASP A 389 15.06 -3.03 -16.92
CA ASP A 389 16.32 -2.30 -16.69
C ASP A 389 16.06 -0.90 -16.09
N PRO A 390 17.10 -0.11 -15.76
CA PRO A 390 16.93 1.23 -15.20
C PRO A 390 16.11 2.17 -16.10
N GLU A 391 16.14 1.99 -17.42
CA GLU A 391 15.32 2.77 -18.37
C GLU A 391 13.88 2.23 -18.51
N GLY A 392 13.53 1.15 -17.80
CA GLY A 392 12.21 0.55 -17.83
C GLY A 392 11.97 -0.42 -18.99
N ARG A 393 13.02 -0.83 -19.71
CA ARG A 393 12.91 -1.82 -20.80
C ARG A 393 12.89 -3.23 -20.21
N PRO A 394 11.97 -4.12 -20.63
CA PRO A 394 11.92 -5.48 -20.14
C PRO A 394 13.23 -6.25 -20.33
N TRP A 395 13.59 -7.11 -19.37
CA TRP A 395 14.74 -8.00 -19.51
C TRP A 395 14.55 -8.99 -20.66
N THR A 396 15.64 -9.35 -21.32
CA THR A 396 15.64 -10.38 -22.38
C THR A 396 15.67 -11.80 -21.83
N GLU A 397 16.18 -11.97 -20.62
CA GLU A 397 16.23 -13.25 -19.91
C GLU A 397 15.52 -13.11 -18.56
N LEU A 398 14.79 -14.15 -18.15
CA LEU A 398 14.05 -14.21 -16.90
C LEU A 398 14.67 -15.28 -16.00
N PRO A 399 15.74 -14.95 -15.24
CA PRO A 399 16.38 -15.90 -14.35
C PRO A 399 15.44 -16.31 -13.20
N ALA A 400 15.83 -17.36 -12.48
CA ALA A 400 15.20 -17.66 -11.20
C ALA A 400 15.59 -16.58 -10.18
N TRP A 401 14.62 -16.14 -9.38
CA TRP A 401 14.86 -15.27 -8.25
C TRP A 401 15.62 -16.01 -7.16
N ASP A 402 16.76 -15.48 -6.73
CA ASP A 402 17.48 -15.94 -5.54
C ASP A 402 18.23 -14.77 -4.90
N PHE A 403 17.75 -14.32 -3.74
CA PHE A 403 18.35 -13.19 -3.02
C PHE A 403 19.76 -13.50 -2.52
N GLU A 404 20.04 -14.75 -2.11
CA GLU A 404 21.32 -15.15 -1.52
C GLU A 404 22.41 -15.35 -2.59
N ALA A 405 22.00 -15.49 -3.86
CA ALA A 405 22.92 -15.58 -4.99
C ALA A 405 23.57 -14.23 -5.36
N VAL A 406 23.00 -13.12 -4.91
CA VAL A 406 23.44 -11.76 -5.26
C VAL A 406 24.53 -11.28 -4.30
N ASP A 407 25.64 -10.80 -4.83
CA ASP A 407 26.71 -10.13 -4.05
C ASP A 407 26.31 -8.70 -3.67
N TRP A 408 25.35 -8.57 -2.74
CA TRP A 408 24.81 -7.28 -2.30
C TRP A 408 25.87 -6.26 -1.85
N PRO A 409 26.91 -6.64 -1.07
CA PRO A 409 27.96 -5.69 -0.69
C PRO A 409 28.71 -5.05 -1.87
N ALA A 410 28.77 -5.70 -3.03
CA ALA A 410 29.36 -5.13 -4.23
C ALA A 410 28.44 -4.14 -4.97
N LEU A 411 27.14 -4.16 -4.68
CA LEU A 411 26.13 -3.32 -5.33
C LEU A 411 25.80 -2.04 -4.56
N VAL A 412 26.22 -1.95 -3.29
CA VAL A 412 25.93 -0.80 -2.43
C VAL A 412 27.17 -0.11 -1.87
N ALA A 413 27.01 1.14 -1.42
CA ALA A 413 28.09 1.91 -0.81
C ALA A 413 28.55 1.27 0.52
N PRO A 414 29.82 1.49 0.93
CA PRO A 414 30.28 1.04 2.25
C PRO A 414 29.43 1.61 3.38
N GLY A 415 28.80 0.75 4.17
CA GLY A 415 27.91 1.13 5.28
C GLY A 415 26.42 1.03 4.94
N SER A 416 26.07 1.03 3.65
CA SER A 416 24.72 0.72 3.20
C SER A 416 24.37 -0.74 3.45
N ARG A 417 23.08 -1.02 3.59
CA ARG A 417 22.55 -2.37 3.84
C ARG A 417 21.36 -2.63 2.93
N VAL A 418 21.21 -3.88 2.55
CA VAL A 418 20.05 -4.39 1.81
C VAL A 418 19.49 -5.61 2.54
N GLU A 419 18.17 -5.62 2.72
CA GLU A 419 17.44 -6.71 3.34
C GLU A 419 16.28 -7.14 2.44
N LEU A 420 16.04 -8.44 2.36
CA LEU A 420 14.87 -8.98 1.69
C LEU A 420 13.62 -8.83 2.56
N VAL A 421 12.55 -8.27 1.99
CA VAL A 421 11.21 -8.31 2.58
C VAL A 421 10.54 -9.60 2.11
N ARG A 422 10.57 -10.63 2.96
CA ARG A 422 10.24 -12.00 2.56
C ARG A 422 8.76 -12.18 2.21
N GLU A 423 7.87 -11.49 2.91
CA GLU A 423 6.43 -11.52 2.63
C GLU A 423 6.07 -10.98 1.23
N CYS A 424 6.86 -10.02 0.72
CA CYS A 424 6.63 -9.36 -0.56
C CYS A 424 7.60 -9.83 -1.65
N SER A 425 8.15 -11.03 -1.52
CA SER A 425 9.15 -11.54 -2.46
C SER A 425 8.89 -13.00 -2.84
N LEU A 426 9.29 -13.35 -4.05
CA LEU A 426 9.26 -14.74 -4.50
C LEU A 426 10.18 -15.62 -3.64
N ALA A 427 9.84 -16.91 -3.56
CA ALA A 427 10.73 -17.89 -2.94
C ALA A 427 11.98 -18.10 -3.81
N PRO A 428 13.16 -18.37 -3.22
CA PRO A 428 14.36 -18.72 -3.98
C PRO A 428 14.09 -19.85 -4.99
N GLY A 429 14.58 -19.70 -6.22
CA GLY A 429 14.37 -20.61 -7.34
C GLY A 429 13.08 -20.35 -8.15
N SER A 430 12.22 -19.43 -7.73
CA SER A 430 11.01 -19.10 -8.50
C SER A 430 11.36 -18.35 -9.78
N PRO A 431 10.73 -18.63 -10.93
CA PRO A 431 10.98 -17.85 -12.15
C PRO A 431 10.55 -16.40 -11.96
N VAL A 432 11.40 -15.45 -12.34
CA VAL A 432 11.02 -14.04 -12.37
C VAL A 432 9.93 -13.83 -13.43
N PRO A 433 8.79 -13.21 -13.09
CA PRO A 433 7.74 -12.96 -14.07
C PRO A 433 8.16 -11.85 -15.07
N PRO A 434 7.68 -11.90 -16.32
CA PRO A 434 7.84 -10.79 -17.23
C PRO A 434 7.12 -9.55 -16.72
N TYR A 435 7.65 -8.36 -17.05
CA TYR A 435 6.96 -7.11 -16.77
C TYR A 435 5.84 -6.88 -17.80
N GLU A 436 4.62 -6.65 -17.31
CA GLU A 436 3.46 -6.30 -18.14
C GLU A 436 2.94 -4.93 -17.71
N GLU A 437 2.89 -3.98 -18.65
CA GLU A 437 2.51 -2.58 -18.38
C GLU A 437 1.17 -2.43 -17.64
N ALA A 438 0.15 -3.20 -18.05
CA ALA A 438 -1.17 -3.17 -17.44
C ALA A 438 -1.25 -3.91 -16.09
N GLY A 439 -0.27 -4.79 -15.81
CA GLY A 439 -0.18 -5.59 -14.58
C GLY A 439 0.33 -4.82 -13.37
N GLY A 440 1.00 -3.68 -13.58
CA GLY A 440 1.46 -2.79 -12.51
C GLY A 440 2.40 -3.50 -11.52
N ALA A 441 2.12 -3.34 -10.23
CA ALA A 441 2.89 -3.96 -9.15
C ALA A 441 2.79 -5.51 -9.09
N ASN A 442 1.87 -6.14 -9.85
CA ASN A 442 1.68 -7.59 -9.81
C ASN A 442 2.84 -8.39 -10.45
N SER A 443 3.71 -7.74 -11.22
CA SER A 443 4.92 -8.35 -11.81
C SER A 443 6.15 -8.28 -10.90
N MET A 444 6.00 -7.93 -9.62
CA MET A 444 7.11 -7.82 -8.67
C MET A 444 7.74 -9.19 -8.37
N ALA A 445 9.06 -9.29 -8.56
CA ALA A 445 9.84 -10.44 -8.16
C ALA A 445 10.22 -10.39 -6.67
N ALA A 446 10.59 -9.20 -6.19
CA ALA A 446 10.99 -8.99 -4.82
C ALA A 446 10.84 -7.55 -4.37
N LEU A 447 10.81 -7.39 -3.05
CA LEU A 447 10.91 -6.10 -2.38
C LEU A 447 12.15 -6.11 -1.48
N CYS A 448 13.06 -5.17 -1.73
CA CYS A 448 14.25 -4.97 -0.91
C CYS A 448 14.05 -3.75 -0.01
N TYR A 449 14.45 -3.85 1.26
CA TYR A 449 14.58 -2.72 2.18
C TYR A 449 16.04 -2.29 2.24
N LEU A 450 16.30 -1.00 2.12
CA LEU A 450 17.65 -0.44 2.05
C LEU A 450 17.83 0.62 3.12
N THR A 451 19.06 0.73 3.64
CA THR A 451 19.51 1.85 4.46
C THR A 451 20.84 2.38 3.95
N ALA A 452 21.04 3.69 3.98
CA ALA A 452 22.28 4.36 3.57
C ALA A 452 22.57 5.57 4.47
N ALA A 453 23.72 6.22 4.28
CA ALA A 453 24.08 7.40 5.07
C ALA A 453 23.30 8.67 4.66
N SER A 454 22.75 8.72 3.43
CA SER A 454 22.00 9.87 2.93
C SER A 454 21.05 9.49 1.78
N GLY A 455 20.06 10.35 1.50
CA GLY A 455 19.11 10.16 0.39
C GLY A 455 19.78 10.00 -0.98
N PRO A 456 20.75 10.86 -1.36
CA PRO A 456 21.50 10.71 -2.61
C PRO A 456 22.29 9.40 -2.70
N GLU A 457 22.88 8.94 -1.59
CA GLU A 457 23.60 7.66 -1.56
C GLU A 457 22.65 6.47 -1.74
N LEU A 458 21.50 6.50 -1.04
CA LEU A 458 20.44 5.51 -1.19
C LEU A 458 19.91 5.44 -2.63
N LEU A 459 19.72 6.61 -3.27
CA LEU A 459 19.28 6.68 -4.65
C LEU A 459 20.31 6.05 -5.60
N ALA A 460 21.60 6.33 -5.38
CA ALA A 460 22.68 5.73 -6.14
C ALA A 460 22.80 4.21 -5.93
N ASP A 461 22.57 3.72 -4.70
CA ASP A 461 22.49 2.29 -4.37
C ASP A 461 21.35 1.61 -5.15
N CYS A 462 20.14 2.19 -5.12
CA CYS A 462 18.99 1.70 -5.88
C CYS A 462 19.30 1.61 -7.38
N GLY A 463 19.94 2.65 -7.95
CA GLY A 463 20.36 2.66 -9.35
C GLY A 463 21.35 1.54 -9.69
N ARG A 464 22.37 1.32 -8.85
CA ARG A 464 23.34 0.23 -9.04
C ARG A 464 22.69 -1.14 -9.00
N ILE A 465 21.79 -1.37 -8.04
CA ILE A 465 21.08 -2.65 -7.89
C ILE A 465 20.24 -2.93 -9.14
N LEU A 466 19.45 -1.96 -9.60
CA LEU A 466 18.61 -2.13 -10.79
C LEU A 466 19.42 -2.41 -12.06
N ALA A 467 20.56 -1.73 -12.23
CA ALA A 467 21.45 -1.95 -13.37
C ALA A 467 22.12 -3.34 -13.35
N ALA A 468 22.43 -3.86 -12.16
CA ALA A 468 23.12 -5.12 -12.00
C ALA A 468 22.19 -6.35 -12.01
N MET A 469 20.92 -6.19 -11.61
CA MET A 469 20.01 -7.30 -11.32
C MET A 469 19.90 -8.39 -12.41
N PRO A 470 19.79 -8.07 -13.72
CA PRO A 470 19.69 -9.10 -14.76
C PRO A 470 20.87 -10.08 -14.76
N ASN A 471 22.07 -9.58 -14.41
CA ASN A 471 23.31 -10.36 -14.42
C ASN A 471 23.64 -10.92 -13.04
N ALA A 472 23.24 -10.21 -11.98
CA ALA A 472 23.47 -10.61 -10.59
C ALA A 472 22.68 -11.87 -10.21
N LEU A 473 21.52 -12.09 -10.85
CA LEU A 473 20.73 -13.30 -10.73
C LEU A 473 21.27 -14.41 -11.67
N THR A 474 22.41 -15.05 -11.35
CA THR A 474 22.95 -16.13 -12.19
C THR A 474 23.44 -17.38 -11.44
N ALA A 475 22.64 -18.46 -11.54
CA ALA A 475 23.05 -19.82 -11.93
C ALA A 475 21.80 -20.70 -12.26
N PRO A 476 21.90 -21.69 -13.17
CA PRO A 476 21.66 -21.60 -14.62
C PRO A 476 20.17 -21.43 -15.06
N SER A 477 19.98 -20.79 -16.21
CA SER A 477 18.71 -20.57 -16.93
C SER A 477 18.05 -21.88 -17.42
N VAL A 478 16.73 -22.01 -17.23
CA VAL A 478 15.91 -23.00 -17.94
C VAL A 478 15.45 -22.36 -19.24
N ALA A 479 15.96 -22.88 -20.37
CA ALA A 479 15.56 -22.44 -21.69
C ALA A 479 14.04 -22.64 -21.88
N LEU A 480 13.32 -21.54 -22.10
CA LEU A 480 11.92 -21.56 -22.54
C LEU A 480 11.89 -22.16 -23.96
N THR A 481 11.52 -23.44 -24.08
CA THR A 481 11.16 -24.01 -25.37
C THR A 481 9.92 -23.30 -25.89
N ALA A 482 10.09 -22.56 -26.97
CA ALA A 482 8.99 -21.93 -27.72
C ALA A 482 7.90 -22.97 -28.02
N ALA A 483 6.66 -22.63 -27.70
CA ALA A 483 5.49 -23.38 -28.16
C ALA A 483 5.49 -23.39 -29.70
N PRO A 484 5.19 -24.52 -30.36
CA PRO A 484 5.16 -24.57 -31.81
C PRO A 484 4.02 -23.72 -32.35
N THR A 485 4.38 -22.72 -33.14
CA THR A 485 3.47 -21.90 -33.94
C THR A 485 2.72 -22.75 -34.96
N ALA A 486 1.40 -22.68 -34.92
CA ALA A 486 0.51 -23.25 -35.90
C ALA A 486 0.40 -22.36 -37.14
N THR A 487 0.76 -22.89 -38.32
CA THR A 487 0.39 -22.47 -39.69
C THR A 487 0.88 -23.60 -40.63
N GLU A 488 0.21 -24.13 -41.65
CA GLU A 488 -1.08 -23.89 -42.32
C GLU A 488 -1.37 -25.12 -43.22
N SER A 489 -2.67 -25.42 -43.40
CA SER A 489 -3.37 -25.91 -44.60
C SER A 489 -2.69 -26.85 -45.61
N SER A 490 -3.31 -28.02 -45.88
CA SER A 490 -3.51 -28.53 -47.25
C SER A 490 -4.43 -29.77 -47.31
N ALA A 491 -5.59 -29.58 -47.97
CA ALA A 491 -6.31 -30.49 -48.87
C ALA A 491 -6.45 -32.00 -48.56
N LEU A 492 -7.69 -32.41 -48.28
CA LEU A 492 -8.19 -33.76 -48.54
C LEU A 492 -8.80 -33.84 -49.96
N PRO A 493 -8.48 -34.86 -50.76
CA PRO A 493 -9.40 -35.38 -51.75
C PRO A 493 -9.95 -36.76 -51.34
N ALA A 494 -11.12 -37.03 -51.88
CA ALA A 494 -12.01 -38.12 -51.57
C ALA A 494 -11.58 -39.50 -52.13
N ASP A 495 -12.20 -40.51 -51.50
CA ASP A 495 -12.76 -41.73 -52.09
C ASP A 495 -11.82 -42.93 -52.40
N ARG A 496 -12.04 -44.05 -51.69
CA ARG A 496 -12.55 -45.32 -52.28
C ARG A 496 -12.70 -46.44 -51.25
N SER A 497 -13.96 -46.84 -51.07
CA SER A 497 -14.51 -48.21 -50.95
C SER A 497 -13.59 -49.42 -50.63
N THR A 498 -13.92 -50.07 -49.50
CA THR A 498 -14.13 -51.53 -49.20
C THR A 498 -13.57 -52.62 -50.14
N PRO A 499 -13.10 -53.78 -49.60
CA PRO A 499 -14.05 -54.88 -49.28
C PRO A 499 -13.67 -55.86 -48.12
N GLY A 500 -14.71 -56.58 -47.63
CA GLY A 500 -14.65 -57.91 -46.98
C GLY A 500 -14.89 -57.92 -45.45
N SER A 501 -16.05 -58.35 -44.92
CA SER A 501 -16.53 -59.74 -44.73
C SER A 501 -15.54 -60.52 -43.85
N THR A 502 -15.80 -61.02 -42.64
CA THR A 502 -16.88 -61.82 -41.99
C THR A 502 -16.28 -62.17 -40.60
N ALA A 503 -16.94 -62.41 -39.49
CA ALA A 503 -18.31 -62.77 -39.11
C ALA A 503 -18.53 -62.33 -37.65
#